data_AF-A0AAW7KZK7-F1
#
_entry.id   AF-A0AAW7KZK7-F1
#
_cell.length_a   1.000
_cell.length_b   1.000
_cell.length_c   1.000
_cell.angle_alpha   90.00
_cell.angle_beta   90.00
_cell.angle_gamma   90.00
#
_symmetry.space_group_name_H-M   'P 1'
#
loop_
_entity.id
_entity.type
_entity.pdbx_description
1 polymer ?
#
loop_
_entity_poly.entity_id
_entity_poly.type
_entity_poly.pdbx_seq_one_letter_code
_entity_poly.pdbx_strand_id
1 'polypeptide(L)'
;MIVEHMKNSKGDNRGRVKELIRYICGKTKHCRDSAGQNITKDVIDYVGCSVSLPLINPMISQVDGLYKKLDIERVDLEPLIEEFLKSEANNNRVKQPFEHFIISLKENESLNLAKWNLLIADIAKELGFNDHHWVAFRHLDTDNEHCHLVCSTISNAAPFKRLVLGNSFKKIAFARKKLEKKYNLSTDISPYVDGIGTKINNAKYKTRKQTIRTAIDQVLNSSTGIELPKLIEQLNNIGIGSYVQTRNGDVRGISFSIGSFKCSGSKLGIGYSWKQLQVRGVRYSSVLHQNRIEQSNMVEKDIMGEIEKYSLPRIQPTNKTNLVIKVFSMAFTPSKTGKKSKNRQRYSQWGIWMIRHKNFKGMTKKQIENHILFQRMLRKLLALYFNWLCSGQLILATVLESWYLTSDSFGAKL
;
A
#
# COMPACT_ATOMS: atom_id res chain seq x y z
N MET A 1 -3.79 17.17 -8.83
CA MET A 1 -3.05 17.17 -7.54
C MET A 1 -3.04 15.80 -6.86
N ILE A 2 -1.92 15.33 -6.32
CA ILE A 2 -1.84 14.11 -5.49
C ILE A 2 -1.59 14.53 -4.03
N VAL A 3 -2.28 13.90 -3.08
CA VAL A 3 -2.05 14.07 -1.65
C VAL A 3 -1.68 12.72 -1.05
N GLU A 4 -0.40 12.54 -0.73
CA GLU A 4 0.14 11.31 -0.16
C GLU A 4 0.36 11.46 1.35
N HIS A 5 -0.15 10.50 2.11
CA HIS A 5 0.05 10.43 3.56
C HIS A 5 1.23 9.50 3.87
N MET A 6 2.33 10.07 4.36
CA MET A 6 3.56 9.36 4.67
C MET A 6 3.47 8.67 6.02
N LYS A 7 3.11 7.39 6.01
CA LYS A 7 3.03 6.60 7.24
C LYS A 7 4.42 6.16 7.70
N ASN A 8 4.73 6.46 8.95
CA ASN A 8 5.90 5.86 9.59
C ASN A 8 5.69 4.34 9.72
N SER A 9 6.67 3.56 9.24
CA SER A 9 6.66 2.10 9.30
C SER A 9 6.78 1.58 10.73
N LYS A 10 7.40 2.36 11.62
CA LYS A 10 7.44 2.13 13.05
C LYS A 10 6.16 2.74 13.65
N GLY A 11 5.42 1.96 14.42
CA GLY A 11 4.15 2.38 15.05
C GLY A 11 4.28 3.49 16.11
N ASP A 12 5.44 4.14 16.15
CA ASP A 12 5.82 5.22 17.05
C ASP A 12 6.77 6.18 16.30
N ASN A 13 6.46 7.47 16.37
CA ASN A 13 7.30 8.54 15.81
C ASN A 13 7.58 9.67 16.80
N ARG A 14 7.40 9.42 18.11
CA ARG A 14 7.76 10.38 19.15
C ARG A 14 9.23 10.77 19.09
N GLY A 15 9.52 12.03 19.43
CA GLY A 15 10.85 12.61 19.47
C GLY A 15 11.53 12.80 18.11
N ARG A 16 10.82 12.61 16.99
CA ARG A 16 11.38 12.69 15.62
C ARG A 16 11.03 13.97 14.87
N VAL A 17 10.38 14.92 15.55
CA VAL A 17 9.88 16.13 14.88
C VAL A 17 11.01 17.03 14.41
N LYS A 18 12.13 17.03 15.15
CA LYS A 18 13.34 17.78 14.81
C LYS A 18 13.91 17.33 13.47
N GLU A 19 14.09 16.03 13.28
CA GLU A 19 14.55 15.45 12.02
C GLU A 19 13.55 15.69 10.90
N LEU A 20 12.26 15.56 11.19
CA LEU A 20 11.20 15.76 10.20
C LEU A 20 11.15 17.22 9.71
N ILE A 21 11.18 18.20 10.61
CA ILE A 21 11.19 19.64 10.26
C ILE A 21 12.46 19.99 9.46
N ARG A 22 13.63 19.48 9.88
CA ARG A 22 14.89 19.68 9.14
C ARG A 22 14.85 19.06 7.75
N TYR A 23 14.24 17.88 7.61
CA TYR A 23 14.04 17.21 6.34
C TYR A 23 13.15 18.01 5.38
N ILE A 24 11.98 18.48 5.84
CA ILE A 24 11.06 19.25 4.98
C ILE A 24 11.59 20.65 4.66
N CYS A 25 12.44 21.23 5.50
CA CYS A 25 13.11 22.50 5.22
C CYS A 25 14.31 22.30 4.27
N GLY A 26 14.77 21.06 4.07
CA GLY A 26 15.87 20.73 3.16
C GLY A 26 17.27 20.79 3.78
N LYS A 27 17.40 20.99 5.10
CA LYS A 27 18.71 20.95 5.81
C LYS A 27 19.44 19.61 5.65
N THR A 28 18.74 18.55 5.27
CA THR A 28 19.32 17.22 5.02
C THR A 28 19.74 16.98 3.57
N LYS A 29 19.37 17.87 2.64
CA LYS A 29 19.72 17.77 1.22
C LYS A 29 20.93 18.70 0.99
N HIS A 30 22.13 18.15 0.85
CA HIS A 30 23.30 18.94 0.44
C HIS A 30 23.58 18.70 -1.05
N CYS A 31 23.32 19.70 -1.88
CA CYS A 31 23.63 19.68 -3.32
C CYS A 31 24.29 21.02 -3.67
N ARG A 32 25.54 20.98 -4.11
CA ARG A 32 26.26 22.13 -4.68
C ARG A 32 26.25 21.99 -6.19
N ASP A 33 26.07 23.09 -6.91
CA ASP A 33 26.27 23.10 -8.35
C ASP A 33 27.76 23.14 -8.70
N SER A 34 28.06 23.02 -9.99
CA SER A 34 29.43 23.10 -10.52
C SER A 34 30.09 24.47 -10.30
N ALA A 35 29.32 25.50 -9.95
CA ALA A 35 29.77 26.87 -9.68
C ALA A 35 29.95 27.16 -8.18
N GLY A 36 29.71 26.17 -7.31
CA GLY A 36 29.85 26.31 -5.86
C GLY A 36 28.66 26.98 -5.15
N GLN A 37 27.56 27.26 -5.85
CA GLN A 37 26.32 27.78 -5.24
C GLN A 37 25.48 26.63 -4.66
N ASN A 38 24.84 26.89 -3.52
CA ASN A 38 23.93 25.94 -2.88
C ASN A 38 22.62 25.88 -3.67
N ILE A 39 22.42 24.79 -4.43
CA ILE A 39 21.22 24.55 -5.26
C ILE A 39 19.94 24.60 -4.40
N THR A 40 20.05 24.24 -3.12
CA THR A 40 18.91 24.23 -2.19
C THR A 40 18.33 25.60 -1.88
N LYS A 41 19.04 26.70 -2.15
CA LYS A 41 18.60 28.07 -1.89
C LYS A 41 17.38 28.47 -2.71
N ASP A 42 17.34 28.09 -3.99
CA ASP A 42 16.27 28.50 -4.92
C ASP A 42 15.17 27.45 -5.06
N VAL A 43 15.39 26.29 -4.47
CA VAL A 43 14.56 25.11 -4.64
C VAL A 43 13.48 25.00 -3.55
N ILE A 44 13.69 25.58 -2.37
CA ILE A 44 12.78 25.41 -1.23
C ILE A 44 12.20 26.75 -0.80
N ASP A 45 10.88 26.82 -0.71
CA ASP A 45 10.16 27.99 -0.22
C ASP A 45 9.34 27.65 1.02
N TYR A 46 9.32 28.57 1.99
CA TYR A 46 8.37 28.52 3.08
C TYR A 46 6.99 28.92 2.57
N VAL A 47 6.01 28.04 2.76
CA VAL A 47 4.64 28.26 2.29
C VAL A 47 3.80 28.95 3.35
N GLY A 48 3.90 28.49 4.60
CA GLY A 48 3.10 29.01 5.71
C GLY A 48 3.03 28.05 6.89
N CYS A 49 2.35 28.49 7.93
CA CYS A 49 2.05 27.69 9.11
C CYS A 49 0.67 28.02 9.68
N SER A 50 0.21 27.20 10.62
CA SER A 50 -1.03 27.43 11.36
C SER A 50 -0.98 28.74 12.13
N VAL A 51 -2.13 29.42 12.24
CA VAL A 51 -2.28 30.67 13.03
C VAL A 51 -1.84 30.51 14.49
N SER A 52 -1.91 29.30 15.04
CA SER A 52 -1.45 28.97 16.39
C SER A 52 0.06 29.05 16.60
N LEU A 53 0.86 29.14 15.53
CA LEU A 53 2.32 29.25 15.63
C LEU A 53 2.70 30.73 15.49
N PRO A 54 3.38 31.33 16.48
CA PRO A 54 3.82 32.72 16.44
C PRO A 54 5.10 32.88 15.60
N LEU A 55 5.13 32.29 14.40
CA LEU A 55 6.35 32.17 13.60
C LEU A 55 6.36 33.18 12.44
N ILE A 56 7.40 34.00 12.37
CA ILE A 56 7.78 34.73 11.16
C ILE A 56 8.47 33.75 10.21
N ASN A 57 8.32 33.92 8.90
CA ASN A 57 8.94 33.06 7.90
C ASN A 57 10.45 32.83 8.23
N PRO A 58 10.87 31.59 8.56
CA PRO A 58 12.23 31.33 9.04
C PRO A 58 13.27 31.43 7.91
N MET A 59 12.82 31.46 6.65
CA MET A 59 13.68 31.50 5.48
C MET A 59 14.06 32.91 5.04
N ILE A 60 13.62 33.95 5.75
CA ILE A 60 13.93 35.35 5.42
C ILE A 60 14.57 36.07 6.59
N SER A 61 15.49 36.97 6.29
CA SER A 61 15.98 37.97 7.24
C SER A 61 15.69 39.38 6.72
N GLN A 62 15.50 40.31 7.65
CA GLN A 62 15.41 41.72 7.33
C GLN A 62 16.82 42.32 7.37
N VAL A 63 17.27 42.87 6.25
CA VAL A 63 18.57 43.57 6.14
C VAL A 63 18.29 44.89 5.45
N ASP A 64 18.57 46.01 6.14
CA ASP A 64 18.37 47.37 5.64
C ASP A 64 16.92 47.66 5.16
N GLY A 65 15.93 47.13 5.89
CA GLY A 65 14.51 47.29 5.55
C GLY A 65 14.00 46.38 4.43
N LEU A 66 14.87 45.62 3.77
CA LEU A 66 14.51 44.66 2.73
C LEU A 66 14.54 43.22 3.26
N TYR A 67 13.58 42.40 2.84
CA TYR A 67 13.58 40.97 3.14
C TYR A 67 14.46 40.22 2.14
N LYS A 68 15.49 39.52 2.65
CA LYS A 68 16.39 38.67 1.87
C LYS A 68 16.20 37.20 2.26
N LYS A 69 16.19 36.32 1.27
CA LYS A 69 16.13 34.86 1.48
C LYS A 69 17.46 34.38 2.07
N LEU A 70 17.38 33.68 3.20
CA LEU A 70 18.53 33.11 3.89
C LEU A 70 19.01 31.83 3.22
N ASP A 71 20.31 31.56 3.32
CA ASP A 71 20.86 30.25 2.97
C ASP A 71 20.36 29.21 3.98
N ILE A 72 20.07 27.99 3.51
CA ILE A 72 19.44 26.95 4.32
C ILE A 72 20.21 26.62 5.61
N GLU A 73 21.53 26.78 5.60
CA GLU A 73 22.42 26.56 6.74
C GLU A 73 22.19 27.59 7.86
N ARG A 74 21.85 28.84 7.47
CA ARG A 74 21.63 29.99 8.37
C ARG A 74 20.19 30.11 8.87
N VAL A 75 19.27 29.35 8.29
CA VAL A 75 17.86 29.33 8.70
C VAL A 75 17.76 28.80 10.13
N ASP A 76 17.25 29.61 11.05
CA ASP A 76 16.95 29.15 12.40
C ASP A 76 15.59 28.44 12.42
N LEU A 77 15.60 27.17 12.84
CA LEU A 77 14.40 26.34 12.95
C LEU A 77 14.07 26.00 14.39
N GLU A 78 14.92 26.36 15.36
CA GLU A 78 14.71 25.95 16.75
C GLU A 78 13.40 26.52 17.33
N PRO A 79 12.98 27.79 17.07
CA PRO A 79 11.68 28.28 17.53
C PRO A 79 10.50 27.44 17.02
N LEU A 80 10.53 27.04 15.75
CA LEU A 80 9.51 26.17 15.15
C LEU A 80 9.54 24.77 15.77
N ILE A 81 10.73 24.20 15.93
CA ILE A 81 10.91 22.85 16.51
C ILE A 81 10.42 22.83 17.96
N GLU A 82 10.71 23.87 18.75
CA GLU A 82 10.27 24.00 20.14
C GLU A 82 8.75 23.99 20.27
N GLU A 83 8.03 24.74 19.44
CA GLU A 83 6.55 24.73 19.47
C GLU A 83 5.96 23.36 19.15
N PHE A 84 6.54 22.64 18.19
CA PHE A 84 6.13 21.28 17.90
C PHE A 84 6.46 20.31 19.05
N LEU A 85 7.62 20.47 19.71
CA LEU A 85 7.99 19.69 20.88
C LEU A 85 7.04 19.94 22.08
N LYS A 86 6.62 21.20 22.29
CA LYS A 86 5.59 21.54 23.30
C LYS A 86 4.26 20.84 23.00
N SER A 87 3.80 20.87 21.75
CA SER A 87 2.60 20.14 21.33
C SER A 87 2.71 18.63 21.59
N GLU A 88 3.87 18.03 21.32
CA GLU A 88 4.13 16.62 21.63
C GLU A 88 4.10 16.30 23.14
N ALA A 89 4.61 17.22 23.97
CA ALA A 89 4.63 17.09 25.42
C ALA A 89 3.24 17.21 26.06
N ASN A 90 2.31 17.93 25.43
CA ASN A 90 0.94 18.10 25.91
C ASN A 90 0.16 16.77 26.00
N ASN A 91 0.57 15.73 25.27
CA ASN A 91 -0.02 14.40 25.40
C ASN A 91 0.97 13.26 25.14
N ASN A 92 1.61 12.80 26.23
CA ASN A 92 2.63 11.74 26.19
C ASN A 92 2.08 10.35 25.82
N ARG A 93 0.76 10.13 25.86
CA ARG A 93 0.15 8.85 25.49
C ARG A 93 0.08 8.64 23.97
N VAL A 94 0.28 9.71 23.19
CA VAL A 94 0.22 9.65 21.73
C VAL A 94 1.56 9.15 21.17
N LYS A 95 1.57 7.93 20.63
CA LYS A 95 2.74 7.33 19.97
C LYS A 95 3.09 7.96 18.62
N GLN A 96 2.10 8.55 17.96
CA GLN A 96 2.29 9.18 16.65
C GLN A 96 1.85 10.65 16.71
N PRO A 97 2.63 11.52 17.38
CA PRO A 97 2.27 12.93 17.55
C PRO A 97 2.23 13.70 16.24
N PHE A 98 2.97 13.29 15.20
CA PHE A 98 3.06 14.06 13.95
C PHE A 98 2.69 13.23 12.73
N GLU A 99 2.07 13.89 11.75
CA GLU A 99 1.74 13.32 10.45
C GLU A 99 2.39 14.14 9.34
N HIS A 100 2.93 13.46 8.34
CA HIS A 100 3.59 14.08 7.19
C HIS A 100 2.80 13.79 5.92
N PHE A 101 2.46 14.84 5.19
CA PHE A 101 1.79 14.78 3.90
C PHE A 101 2.67 15.39 2.81
N ILE A 102 2.59 14.81 1.62
CA ILE A 102 3.18 15.35 0.40
C ILE A 102 2.04 15.70 -0.55
N ILE A 103 1.96 16.96 -0.95
CA ILE A 103 0.97 17.50 -1.87
C ILE A 103 1.70 17.84 -3.16
N SER A 104 1.39 17.15 -4.27
CA SER A 104 2.03 17.40 -5.57
C SER A 104 1.02 17.89 -6.58
N LEU A 105 1.36 18.93 -7.35
CA LEU A 105 0.59 19.35 -8.52
C LEU A 105 0.88 18.42 -9.71
N LYS A 106 0.07 18.49 -10.77
CA LYS A 106 0.39 17.76 -12.00
C LYS A 106 1.48 18.47 -12.79
N GLU A 107 2.04 17.76 -13.76
CA GLU A 107 2.98 18.33 -14.74
C GLU A 107 2.34 19.57 -15.39
N ASN A 108 3.12 20.65 -15.48
CA ASN A 108 2.72 21.96 -16.02
C ASN A 108 1.67 22.72 -15.20
N GLU A 109 1.36 22.31 -13.96
CA GLU A 109 0.58 23.11 -13.01
C GLU A 109 1.50 23.78 -12.00
N SER A 110 1.28 25.08 -11.75
CA SER A 110 1.97 25.83 -10.71
C SER A 110 1.00 26.72 -9.95
N LEU A 111 1.33 26.98 -8.69
CA LEU A 111 0.63 27.96 -7.87
C LEU A 111 1.67 28.93 -7.33
N ASN A 112 1.28 30.21 -7.20
CA ASN A 112 2.11 31.15 -6.45
C ASN A 112 2.07 30.82 -4.95
N LEU A 113 3.03 31.36 -4.18
CA LEU A 113 3.15 31.04 -2.74
C LEU A 113 1.89 31.36 -1.93
N ALA A 114 1.19 32.46 -2.26
CA ALA A 114 -0.06 32.82 -1.59
C ALA A 114 -1.16 31.77 -1.81
N LYS A 115 -1.35 31.30 -3.05
CA LYS A 115 -2.30 30.22 -3.37
C LYS A 115 -1.87 28.89 -2.75
N TRP A 116 -0.57 28.60 -2.69
CA TRP A 116 -0.05 27.44 -1.97
C TRP A 116 -0.42 27.48 -0.49
N ASN A 117 -0.23 28.62 0.18
CA ASN A 117 -0.59 28.76 1.59
C ASN A 117 -2.09 28.52 1.82
N LEU A 118 -2.95 29.15 1.01
CA LEU A 118 -4.40 28.94 1.08
C LEU A 118 -4.79 27.49 0.82
N LEU A 119 -4.20 26.84 -0.18
CA LEU A 119 -4.44 25.44 -0.50
C LEU A 119 -4.05 24.53 0.66
N ILE A 120 -2.89 24.75 1.27
CA ILE A 120 -2.41 23.96 2.40
C ILE A 120 -3.30 24.17 3.63
N ALA A 121 -3.68 25.40 3.94
CA ALA A 121 -4.59 25.70 5.03
C ALA A 121 -5.95 25.02 4.84
N ASP A 122 -6.50 25.05 3.62
CA ASP A 122 -7.72 24.33 3.29
C ASP A 122 -7.56 22.81 3.39
N ILE A 123 -6.43 22.24 2.94
CA ILE A 123 -6.15 20.80 3.09
C ILE A 123 -6.11 20.43 4.57
N ALA A 124 -5.37 21.18 5.39
CA ALA A 124 -5.29 20.95 6.83
C ALA A 124 -6.70 20.97 7.46
N LYS A 125 -7.51 21.97 7.10
CA LYS A 125 -8.91 22.13 7.55
C LYS A 125 -9.78 20.94 7.13
N GLU A 126 -9.78 20.58 5.85
CA GLU A 126 -10.56 19.46 5.33
C GLU A 126 -10.14 18.13 5.95
N LEU A 127 -8.86 17.97 6.33
CA LEU A 127 -8.34 16.80 7.05
C LEU A 127 -8.63 16.81 8.56
N GLY A 128 -9.12 17.94 9.11
CA GLY A 128 -9.53 18.09 10.51
C GLY A 128 -8.50 18.73 11.43
N PHE A 129 -7.40 19.25 10.88
CA PHE A 129 -6.35 19.97 11.61
C PHE A 129 -6.72 21.44 11.85
N ASN A 130 -7.93 21.69 12.37
CA ASN A 130 -8.44 23.05 12.60
C ASN A 130 -7.77 23.72 13.79
N ASP A 131 -7.62 22.97 14.88
CA ASP A 131 -7.01 23.39 16.14
C ASP A 131 -5.68 22.65 16.36
N HIS A 132 -4.81 22.62 15.36
CA HIS A 132 -3.55 21.88 15.42
C HIS A 132 -2.44 22.69 14.77
N HIS A 133 -1.22 22.57 15.30
CA HIS A 133 -0.04 23.10 14.64
C HIS A 133 0.20 22.42 13.30
N TRP A 134 0.48 23.21 12.28
CA TRP A 134 0.97 22.71 11.00
C TRP A 134 1.97 23.68 10.38
N VAL A 135 2.90 23.15 9.57
CA VAL A 135 3.87 23.95 8.82
C VAL A 135 4.11 23.31 7.46
N ALA A 136 4.35 24.15 6.44
CA ALA A 136 4.53 23.70 5.07
C ALA A 136 5.69 24.36 4.34
N PHE A 137 6.39 23.55 3.54
CA PHE A 137 7.49 23.95 2.67
C PHE A 137 7.28 23.40 1.27
N ARG A 138 7.44 24.23 0.25
CA ARG A 138 7.37 23.85 -1.16
C ARG A 138 8.77 23.52 -1.66
N HIS A 139 8.89 22.41 -2.38
CA HIS A 139 10.12 21.95 -3.04
C HIS A 139 9.91 22.03 -4.56
N LEU A 140 10.92 22.55 -5.24
CA LEU A 140 11.00 22.76 -6.69
C LEU A 140 12.13 21.91 -7.33
N ASP A 141 12.58 20.86 -6.64
CA ASP A 141 13.69 19.98 -7.07
C ASP A 141 13.26 18.88 -8.05
N THR A 142 11.97 18.85 -8.41
CA THR A 142 11.41 17.87 -9.34
C THR A 142 10.56 18.57 -10.39
N ASP A 143 10.34 17.91 -11.52
CA ASP A 143 9.50 18.43 -12.62
C ASP A 143 8.08 18.87 -12.19
N ASN A 144 7.59 18.32 -11.07
CA ASN A 144 6.32 18.72 -10.45
C ASN A 144 6.55 19.53 -9.18
N GLU A 145 5.86 20.67 -9.04
CA GLU A 145 5.81 21.39 -7.76
C GLU A 145 5.18 20.50 -6.69
N HIS A 146 5.84 20.37 -5.54
CA HIS A 146 5.27 19.66 -4.41
C HIS A 146 5.54 20.35 -3.08
N CYS A 147 4.67 20.11 -2.13
CA CYS A 147 4.71 20.71 -0.82
C CYS A 147 4.68 19.63 0.26
N HIS A 148 5.62 19.75 1.19
CA HIS A 148 5.66 18.96 2.41
C HIS A 148 4.85 19.69 3.48
N LEU A 149 3.81 19.04 3.99
CA LEU A 149 2.98 19.51 5.10
C LEU A 149 3.19 18.60 6.30
N VAL A 150 3.60 19.18 7.42
CA VAL A 150 3.68 18.47 8.71
C VAL A 150 2.64 19.03 9.65
N CYS A 151 1.84 18.14 10.24
CA CYS A 151 0.81 18.50 11.19
C CYS A 151 1.03 17.77 12.53
N SER A 152 0.83 18.48 13.63
CA SER A 152 0.60 17.82 14.93
C SER A 152 -0.77 17.15 14.92
N THR A 153 -0.83 15.95 15.48
CA THR A 153 -2.09 15.22 15.72
C THR A 153 -2.66 15.53 17.09
N ILE A 154 -1.95 16.28 17.93
CA ILE A 154 -2.42 16.69 19.25
C ILE A 154 -3.06 18.07 19.09
N SER A 155 -4.31 18.20 19.51
CA SER A 155 -5.02 19.49 19.47
C SER A 155 -4.30 20.52 20.32
N ASN A 156 -4.35 21.79 19.94
CA ASN A 156 -3.71 22.87 20.67
C ASN A 156 -4.48 23.22 21.94
N ALA A 157 -5.81 23.09 21.93
CA ALA A 157 -6.62 23.31 23.13
C ALA A 157 -6.68 22.08 24.03
N ALA A 158 -6.79 22.31 25.34
CA ALA A 158 -7.14 21.28 26.31
C ALA A 158 -8.48 20.61 25.91
N PRO A 159 -8.61 19.28 26.01
CA PRO A 159 -7.73 18.36 26.73
C PRO A 159 -6.68 17.66 25.85
N PHE A 160 -6.13 18.36 24.84
CA PHE A 160 -5.01 17.88 23.99
C PHE A 160 -5.32 16.52 23.34
N LYS A 161 -6.47 16.44 22.69
CA LYS A 161 -6.97 15.20 22.08
C LYS A 161 -6.16 14.86 20.84
N ARG A 162 -5.98 13.56 20.60
CA ARG A 162 -5.36 13.08 19.37
C ARG A 162 -6.38 13.03 18.24
N LEU A 163 -6.11 13.71 17.13
CA LEU A 163 -6.78 13.50 15.86
C LEU A 163 -6.37 12.14 15.26
N VAL A 164 -7.35 11.26 15.05
CA VAL A 164 -7.15 9.96 14.44
C VAL A 164 -7.57 10.00 12.98
N LEU A 165 -6.62 9.85 12.07
CA LEU A 165 -6.84 9.82 10.61
C LEU A 165 -7.35 8.44 10.12
N GLY A 166 -8.35 7.88 10.80
CA GLY A 166 -9.00 6.63 10.40
C GLY A 166 -9.61 6.75 9.00
N ASN A 167 -9.38 5.77 8.11
CA ASN A 167 -9.85 5.79 6.72
C ASN A 167 -9.44 7.06 5.92
N SER A 168 -8.27 7.64 6.23
CA SER A 168 -7.76 8.89 5.64
C SER A 168 -7.86 8.96 4.11
N PHE A 169 -7.69 7.84 3.41
CA PHE A 169 -7.75 7.81 1.95
C PHE A 169 -9.07 8.33 1.35
N LYS A 170 -10.23 8.09 1.99
CA LYS A 170 -11.52 8.62 1.51
C LYS A 170 -11.62 10.12 1.78
N LYS A 171 -11.24 10.55 2.99
CA LYS A 171 -11.26 11.95 3.41
C LYS A 171 -10.34 12.80 2.55
N ILE A 172 -9.12 12.31 2.32
CA ILE A 172 -8.13 12.89 1.41
C ILE A 172 -8.68 12.97 -0.02
N ALA A 173 -9.30 11.90 -0.53
CA ALA A 173 -9.85 11.90 -1.88
C ALA A 173 -10.98 12.93 -2.05
N PHE A 174 -11.85 13.07 -1.05
CA PHE A 174 -12.93 14.06 -1.06
C PHE A 174 -12.38 15.49 -0.97
N ALA A 175 -11.46 15.74 -0.02
CA ALA A 175 -10.77 17.02 0.14
C ALA A 175 -10.06 17.42 -1.15
N ARG A 176 -9.29 16.50 -1.76
CA ARG A 176 -8.61 16.71 -3.03
C ARG A 176 -9.58 17.17 -4.11
N LYS A 177 -10.68 16.43 -4.35
CA LYS A 177 -11.64 16.77 -5.41
C LYS A 177 -12.26 18.16 -5.19
N LYS A 178 -12.63 18.46 -3.95
CA LYS A 178 -13.20 19.77 -3.57
C LYS A 178 -12.21 20.90 -3.84
N LEU A 179 -10.95 20.72 -3.46
CA LEU A 179 -9.91 21.74 -3.58
C LEU A 179 -9.37 21.88 -5.00
N GLU A 180 -9.26 20.78 -5.76
CA GLU A 180 -8.92 20.87 -7.19
C GLU A 180 -9.91 21.79 -7.93
N LYS A 181 -11.22 21.66 -7.64
CA LYS A 181 -12.24 22.57 -8.18
C LYS A 181 -12.07 24.01 -7.67
N LYS A 182 -11.79 24.21 -6.38
CA LYS A 182 -11.64 25.56 -5.78
C LYS A 182 -10.45 26.33 -6.37
N TYR A 183 -9.34 25.64 -6.65
CA TYR A 183 -8.09 26.24 -7.12
C TYR A 183 -7.89 26.15 -8.64
N ASN A 184 -8.93 25.74 -9.39
CA ASN A 184 -8.87 25.53 -10.84
C ASN A 184 -7.73 24.59 -11.27
N LEU A 185 -7.47 23.56 -10.46
CA LEU A 185 -6.51 22.50 -10.77
C LEU A 185 -7.20 21.37 -11.52
N SER A 186 -6.44 20.63 -12.32
CA SER A 186 -6.95 19.50 -13.06
C SER A 186 -7.35 18.36 -12.12
N THR A 187 -8.60 17.91 -12.28
CA THR A 187 -9.18 16.81 -11.51
C THR A 187 -8.83 15.47 -12.16
N ASP A 188 -8.34 14.51 -11.38
CA ASP A 188 -8.33 13.11 -11.80
C ASP A 188 -9.55 12.37 -11.27
N ILE A 189 -9.85 11.27 -11.96
CA ILE A 189 -10.88 10.34 -11.53
C ILE A 189 -10.40 9.59 -10.28
N SER A 190 -11.14 9.75 -9.20
CA SER A 190 -10.86 9.11 -7.91
C SER A 190 -11.76 7.90 -7.69
N PRO A 191 -11.19 6.71 -7.41
CA PRO A 191 -11.97 5.51 -7.11
C PRO A 191 -12.78 5.60 -5.81
N TYR A 192 -12.62 6.67 -5.04
CA TYR A 192 -13.29 6.88 -3.76
C TYR A 192 -14.39 7.93 -3.83
N VAL A 193 -14.52 8.66 -4.96
CA VAL A 193 -15.47 9.76 -5.11
C VAL A 193 -16.26 9.67 -6.41
N ASP A 194 -15.64 9.22 -7.51
CA ASP A 194 -16.20 9.30 -8.87
C ASP A 194 -16.96 8.04 -9.32
N GLY A 195 -17.71 7.42 -8.41
CA GLY A 195 -18.60 6.29 -8.70
C GLY A 195 -17.89 4.95 -8.96
N ILE A 196 -18.69 3.93 -9.31
CA ILE A 196 -18.24 2.58 -9.71
C ILE A 196 -18.06 2.61 -11.23
N GLY A 197 -16.86 2.37 -11.79
CA GLY A 197 -16.77 2.32 -13.25
C GLY A 197 -15.41 2.35 -13.92
N THR A 198 -15.50 2.18 -15.25
CA THR A 198 -14.45 1.84 -16.23
C THR A 198 -13.36 2.90 -16.44
N LYS A 199 -13.60 4.18 -16.15
CA LYS A 199 -12.59 5.24 -16.38
C LYS A 199 -11.42 5.21 -15.38
N ILE A 200 -11.62 4.69 -14.16
CA ILE A 200 -10.53 4.40 -13.20
C ILE A 200 -9.59 3.33 -13.78
N ASN A 201 -10.14 2.43 -14.60
CA ASN A 201 -9.43 1.30 -15.18
C ASN A 201 -8.53 1.66 -16.38
N ASN A 202 -8.65 2.89 -16.90
CA ASN A 202 -7.86 3.40 -18.03
C ASN A 202 -6.62 4.21 -17.60
N ALA A 203 -6.16 4.05 -16.35
CA ALA A 203 -4.94 4.72 -15.90
C ALA A 203 -3.72 4.34 -16.76
N LYS A 204 -2.89 5.32 -17.12
CA LYS A 204 -1.64 5.17 -17.91
C LYS A 204 -0.71 4.07 -17.35
N TYR A 205 -0.79 3.80 -16.04
CA TYR A 205 -0.03 2.78 -15.33
C TYR A 205 -0.93 1.70 -14.70
N LYS A 206 -0.68 0.42 -15.04
CA LYS A 206 -1.36 -0.74 -14.43
C LYS A 206 -0.82 -0.99 -13.02
N THR A 207 -1.54 -0.52 -12.00
CA THR A 207 -1.21 -0.84 -10.60
C THR A 207 -1.82 -2.19 -10.18
N ARG A 208 -1.25 -2.84 -9.15
CA ARG A 208 -1.81 -4.09 -8.58
C ARG A 208 -3.27 -3.93 -8.15
N LYS A 209 -3.63 -2.79 -7.53
CA LYS A 209 -5.02 -2.47 -7.19
C LYS A 209 -5.90 -2.38 -8.42
N GLN A 210 -5.38 -1.78 -9.49
CA GLN A 210 -6.11 -1.63 -10.74
C GLN A 210 -6.40 -2.98 -11.40
N THR A 211 -5.43 -3.88 -11.42
CA THR A 211 -5.64 -5.26 -11.90
C THR A 211 -6.74 -5.97 -11.12
N ILE A 212 -6.77 -5.82 -9.80
CA ILE A 212 -7.82 -6.41 -8.96
C ILE A 212 -9.19 -5.83 -9.30
N ARG A 213 -9.31 -4.50 -9.41
CA ARG A 213 -10.57 -3.83 -9.80
C ARG A 213 -11.10 -4.36 -11.13
N THR A 214 -10.26 -4.36 -12.16
CA THR A 214 -10.63 -4.78 -13.51
C THR A 214 -11.12 -6.23 -13.54
N ALA A 215 -10.47 -7.13 -12.80
CA ALA A 215 -10.92 -8.53 -12.75
C ALA A 215 -12.24 -8.71 -11.99
N ILE A 216 -12.44 -7.99 -10.88
CA ILE A 216 -13.73 -7.99 -10.17
C ILE A 216 -14.84 -7.49 -11.10
N ASP A 217 -14.60 -6.38 -11.80
CA ASP A 217 -15.57 -5.82 -12.74
C ASP A 217 -15.84 -6.78 -13.90
N GLN A 218 -14.81 -7.44 -14.44
CA GLN A 218 -14.97 -8.44 -15.49
C GLN A 218 -15.88 -9.59 -15.06
N VAL A 219 -15.70 -10.10 -13.84
CA VAL A 219 -16.49 -11.21 -13.29
C VAL A 219 -17.93 -10.78 -12.98
N LEU A 220 -18.10 -9.59 -12.40
CA LEU A 220 -19.44 -9.09 -12.05
C LEU A 220 -20.24 -8.66 -13.27
N ASN A 221 -19.59 -8.22 -14.35
CA ASN A 221 -20.29 -7.85 -15.59
C ASN A 221 -20.67 -9.09 -16.42
N SER A 222 -19.98 -10.23 -16.25
CA SER A 222 -20.30 -11.45 -16.99
C SER A 222 -21.41 -12.28 -16.34
N SER A 223 -21.81 -11.99 -15.11
CA SER A 223 -22.79 -12.78 -14.35
C SER A 223 -23.75 -11.86 -13.59
N THR A 224 -25.06 -11.99 -13.83
CA THR A 224 -26.07 -11.30 -13.02
C THR A 224 -26.41 -12.15 -11.79
N GLY A 225 -26.19 -11.61 -10.58
CA GLY A 225 -26.61 -12.29 -9.35
C GLY A 225 -25.74 -13.48 -8.93
N ILE A 226 -24.43 -13.28 -8.78
CA ILE A 226 -23.47 -14.34 -8.45
C ILE A 226 -23.41 -14.67 -6.94
N GLU A 227 -23.29 -15.95 -6.59
CA GLU A 227 -23.01 -16.36 -5.21
C GLU A 227 -21.55 -16.10 -4.82
N LEU A 228 -21.31 -15.70 -3.57
CA LEU A 228 -19.97 -15.37 -3.08
C LEU A 228 -18.93 -16.50 -3.30
N PRO A 229 -19.23 -17.80 -3.02
CA PRO A 229 -18.29 -18.87 -3.33
C PRO A 229 -17.93 -18.94 -4.83
N LYS A 230 -18.91 -18.74 -5.71
CA LYS A 230 -18.69 -18.78 -7.16
C LYS A 230 -17.86 -17.60 -7.65
N LEU A 231 -18.07 -16.42 -7.06
CA LEU A 231 -17.24 -15.24 -7.31
C LEU A 231 -15.77 -15.51 -6.93
N ILE A 232 -15.52 -16.15 -5.79
CA ILE A 232 -14.16 -16.48 -5.33
C ILE A 232 -13.49 -17.45 -6.31
N GLU A 233 -14.21 -18.48 -6.75
CA GLU A 233 -13.72 -19.45 -7.74
C GLU A 233 -13.34 -18.77 -9.07
N GLN A 234 -14.22 -17.92 -9.61
CA GLN A 234 -13.96 -17.21 -10.87
C GLN A 234 -12.79 -16.23 -10.76
N LEU A 235 -12.66 -15.53 -9.63
CA LEU A 235 -11.49 -14.66 -9.38
C LEU A 235 -10.20 -15.47 -9.28
N ASN A 236 -10.23 -16.62 -8.60
CA ASN A 236 -9.08 -17.53 -8.51
C ASN A 236 -8.65 -18.03 -9.89
N ASN A 237 -9.60 -18.38 -10.77
CA ASN A 237 -9.32 -18.78 -12.16
C ASN A 237 -8.66 -17.67 -12.99
N ILE A 238 -8.86 -16.41 -12.60
CA ILE A 238 -8.24 -15.23 -13.21
C ILE A 238 -6.90 -14.88 -12.53
N GLY A 239 -6.55 -15.55 -11.43
CA GLY A 239 -5.29 -15.35 -10.69
C GLY A 239 -5.38 -14.27 -9.60
N ILE A 240 -6.58 -14.04 -9.04
CA ILE A 240 -6.81 -13.13 -7.91
C ILE A 240 -7.45 -13.90 -6.77
N GLY A 241 -6.86 -13.78 -5.58
CA GLY A 241 -7.36 -14.42 -4.37
C GLY A 241 -8.36 -13.58 -3.67
N SER A 242 -9.17 -14.25 -2.87
CA SER A 242 -10.17 -13.64 -2.02
C SER A 242 -10.12 -14.26 -0.64
N TYR A 243 -10.08 -13.42 0.38
CA TYR A 243 -10.16 -13.81 1.78
C TYR A 243 -11.36 -13.12 2.41
N VAL A 244 -12.31 -13.89 2.91
CA VAL A 244 -13.58 -13.40 3.47
C VAL A 244 -13.51 -13.50 4.99
N GLN A 245 -13.66 -12.36 5.67
CA GLN A 245 -13.73 -12.33 7.12
C GLN A 245 -15.18 -12.48 7.57
N THR A 246 -15.49 -13.58 8.25
CA THR A 246 -16.79 -13.87 8.85
C THR A 246 -16.74 -13.64 10.36
N ARG A 247 -17.87 -13.28 10.99
CA ARG A 247 -18.07 -13.31 12.43
C ARG A 247 -19.53 -13.61 12.71
N ASN A 248 -19.80 -14.60 13.55
CA ASN A 248 -21.15 -15.07 13.90
C ASN A 248 -21.99 -15.42 12.65
N GLY A 249 -21.37 -16.04 11.65
CA GLY A 249 -22.04 -16.39 10.39
C GLY A 249 -22.21 -15.25 9.39
N ASP A 250 -21.96 -13.99 9.77
CA ASP A 250 -22.05 -12.84 8.86
C ASP A 250 -20.69 -12.45 8.28
N VAL A 251 -20.70 -12.07 7.00
CA VAL A 251 -19.51 -11.53 6.33
C VAL A 251 -19.29 -10.07 6.75
N ARG A 252 -18.17 -9.80 7.42
CA ARG A 252 -17.74 -8.44 7.80
C ARG A 252 -16.98 -7.72 6.70
N GLY A 253 -16.21 -8.46 5.92
CA GLY A 253 -15.36 -7.87 4.90
C GLY A 253 -14.70 -8.89 4.01
N ILE A 254 -14.26 -8.41 2.86
CA ILE A 254 -13.51 -9.17 1.87
C ILE A 254 -12.19 -8.47 1.58
N SER A 255 -11.14 -9.26 1.42
CA SER A 255 -9.82 -8.81 0.99
C SER A 255 -9.41 -9.59 -0.24
N PHE A 256 -8.65 -8.94 -1.12
CA PHE A 256 -8.18 -9.51 -2.37
C PHE A 256 -6.66 -9.56 -2.40
N SER A 257 -6.11 -10.53 -3.13
CA SER A 257 -4.67 -10.73 -3.23
C SER A 257 -4.20 -11.00 -4.66
N ILE A 258 -2.99 -10.53 -5.00
CA ILE A 258 -2.28 -10.82 -6.25
C ILE A 258 -0.79 -10.98 -5.97
N GLY A 259 -0.27 -12.20 -6.14
CA GLY A 259 1.05 -12.53 -5.60
C GLY A 259 1.09 -12.28 -4.08
N SER A 260 2.18 -11.70 -3.59
CA SER A 260 2.34 -11.28 -2.19
C SER A 260 1.59 -10.01 -1.80
N PHE A 261 0.86 -9.36 -2.73
CA PHE A 261 0.13 -8.13 -2.42
C PHE A 261 -1.28 -8.44 -1.94
N LYS A 262 -1.64 -7.95 -0.75
CA LYS A 262 -2.98 -8.04 -0.16
C LYS A 262 -3.61 -6.66 0.00
N CYS A 263 -4.91 -6.55 -0.33
CA CYS A 263 -5.67 -5.32 -0.20
C CYS A 263 -7.13 -5.59 0.22
N SER A 264 -7.62 -4.89 1.24
CA SER A 264 -9.06 -4.93 1.58
C SER A 264 -9.89 -4.34 0.44
N GLY A 265 -11.09 -4.89 0.20
CA GLY A 265 -12.04 -4.36 -0.78
C GLY A 265 -12.39 -2.88 -0.54
N SER A 266 -12.47 -2.47 0.74
CA SER A 266 -12.68 -1.06 1.10
C SER A 266 -11.58 -0.10 0.63
N LYS A 267 -10.35 -0.60 0.45
CA LYS A 267 -9.17 0.14 -0.04
C LYS A 267 -9.01 0.09 -1.57
N LEU A 268 -9.92 -0.60 -2.26
CA LEU A 268 -10.01 -0.58 -3.72
C LEU A 268 -10.88 0.57 -4.20
N GLY A 269 -11.93 0.96 -3.49
CA GLY A 269 -12.79 2.07 -3.91
C GLY A 269 -14.26 1.81 -3.65
N ILE A 270 -15.11 2.70 -4.16
CA ILE A 270 -16.56 2.51 -4.21
C ILE A 270 -16.83 1.31 -5.13
N GLY A 271 -17.65 0.35 -4.67
CA GLY A 271 -18.08 -0.81 -5.44
C GLY A 271 -17.37 -2.12 -5.12
N TYR A 272 -16.36 -2.10 -4.23
CA TYR A 272 -15.52 -3.28 -3.95
C TYR A 272 -15.52 -3.71 -2.47
N SER A 273 -16.13 -2.93 -1.57
CA SER A 273 -16.38 -3.39 -0.19
C SER A 273 -17.49 -4.44 -0.17
N TRP A 274 -17.53 -5.30 0.85
CA TRP A 274 -18.53 -6.38 0.94
C TRP A 274 -19.97 -5.87 0.75
N LYS A 275 -20.38 -4.86 1.52
CA LYS A 275 -21.72 -4.23 1.39
C LYS A 275 -22.01 -3.74 -0.04
N GLN A 276 -21.01 -3.22 -0.74
CA GLN A 276 -21.17 -2.72 -2.10
C GLN A 276 -21.17 -3.85 -3.13
N LEU A 277 -20.44 -4.94 -2.89
CA LEU A 277 -20.54 -6.14 -3.72
C LEU A 277 -21.94 -6.76 -3.62
N GLN A 278 -22.56 -6.73 -2.44
CA GLN A 278 -23.96 -7.15 -2.28
C GLN A 278 -24.91 -6.29 -3.13
N VAL A 279 -24.74 -4.96 -3.11
CA VAL A 279 -25.50 -4.04 -3.98
C VAL A 279 -25.26 -4.33 -5.47
N ARG A 280 -24.06 -4.79 -5.84
CA ARG A 280 -23.72 -5.23 -7.21
C ARG A 280 -24.19 -6.65 -7.53
N GLY A 281 -25.03 -7.26 -6.68
CA GLY A 281 -25.66 -8.55 -6.93
C GLY A 281 -24.94 -9.77 -6.34
N VAL A 282 -23.91 -9.59 -5.51
CA VAL A 282 -23.24 -10.72 -4.86
C VAL A 282 -24.08 -11.23 -3.69
N ARG A 283 -24.48 -12.50 -3.74
CA ARG A 283 -25.34 -13.13 -2.72
C ARG A 283 -24.54 -14.01 -1.77
N TYR A 284 -24.93 -14.00 -0.51
CA TYR A 284 -24.36 -14.88 0.52
C TYR A 284 -25.43 -15.28 1.52
N SER A 285 -25.53 -16.58 1.78
CA SER A 285 -26.33 -17.17 2.84
C SER A 285 -25.39 -17.91 3.77
N SER A 286 -25.44 -17.61 5.07
CA SER A 286 -24.55 -18.24 6.05
C SER A 286 -24.72 -19.76 6.06
N VAL A 287 -25.98 -20.21 6.09
CA VAL A 287 -26.33 -21.64 6.14
C VAL A 287 -25.76 -22.42 4.96
N LEU A 288 -25.84 -21.86 3.75
CA LEU A 288 -25.43 -22.56 2.53
C LEU A 288 -23.93 -22.41 2.22
N HIS A 289 -23.34 -21.26 2.55
CA HIS A 289 -22.04 -20.89 1.99
C HIS A 289 -20.90 -20.89 3.02
N GLN A 290 -21.19 -20.88 4.33
CA GLN A 290 -20.15 -20.74 5.36
C GLN A 290 -19.01 -21.77 5.22
N ASN A 291 -19.35 -23.06 5.10
CA ASN A 291 -18.34 -24.12 4.99
C ASN A 291 -17.44 -23.94 3.75
N ARG A 292 -18.02 -23.59 2.60
CA ARG A 292 -17.28 -23.34 1.36
C ARG A 292 -16.35 -22.12 1.47
N ILE A 293 -16.80 -21.09 2.20
CA ILE A 293 -15.99 -19.89 2.47
C ILE A 293 -14.83 -20.22 3.40
N GLU A 294 -15.04 -21.00 4.45
CA GLU A 294 -13.99 -21.42 5.37
C GLU A 294 -12.93 -22.26 4.66
N GLN A 295 -13.35 -23.23 3.84
CA GLN A 295 -12.45 -24.02 2.99
C GLN A 295 -11.65 -23.11 2.03
N SER A 296 -12.35 -22.20 1.33
CA SER A 296 -11.70 -21.25 0.41
C SER A 296 -10.68 -20.35 1.13
N ASN A 297 -10.99 -19.93 2.36
CA ASN A 297 -10.10 -19.13 3.20
C ASN A 297 -8.88 -19.92 3.68
N MET A 298 -9.02 -21.21 3.97
CA MET A 298 -7.90 -22.09 4.32
C MET A 298 -6.95 -22.24 3.13
N VAL A 299 -7.50 -22.58 1.95
CA VAL A 299 -6.73 -22.67 0.71
C VAL A 299 -6.02 -21.35 0.40
N GLU A 300 -6.70 -20.22 0.57
CA GLU A 300 -6.10 -18.89 0.36
C GLU A 300 -4.94 -18.63 1.34
N LYS A 301 -5.04 -19.06 2.60
CA LYS A 301 -3.95 -18.93 3.57
C LYS A 301 -2.73 -19.76 3.18
N ASP A 302 -2.94 -20.99 2.70
CA ASP A 302 -1.85 -21.88 2.30
C ASP A 302 -1.14 -21.37 1.04
N ILE A 303 -1.93 -20.94 0.04
CA ILE A 303 -1.39 -20.28 -1.17
C ILE A 303 -0.59 -19.03 -0.79
N MET A 304 -1.13 -18.17 0.09
CA MET A 304 -0.40 -16.97 0.54
C MET A 304 0.87 -17.32 1.30
N GLY A 305 0.84 -18.32 2.19
CA GLY A 305 2.03 -18.78 2.92
C GLY A 305 3.11 -19.28 1.97
N GLU A 306 2.74 -20.03 0.94
CA GLU A 306 3.69 -20.54 -0.05
C GLU A 306 4.22 -19.42 -0.96
N ILE A 307 3.35 -18.54 -1.45
CA ILE A 307 3.77 -17.34 -2.19
C ILE A 307 4.70 -16.48 -1.34
N GLU A 308 4.45 -16.37 -0.03
CA GLU A 308 5.29 -15.60 0.88
C GLU A 308 6.67 -16.22 1.06
N LYS A 309 6.80 -17.56 1.15
CA LYS A 309 8.10 -18.25 1.20
C LYS A 309 8.95 -17.97 -0.04
N TYR A 310 8.33 -17.91 -1.22
CA TYR A 310 8.99 -17.56 -2.47
C TYR A 310 9.12 -16.05 -2.69
N SER A 311 8.32 -15.26 -1.97
CA SER A 311 8.50 -13.81 -1.91
C SER A 311 9.68 -13.53 -0.97
N LEU A 312 10.82 -13.20 -1.56
CA LEU A 312 12.03 -12.87 -0.82
C LEU A 312 11.73 -11.97 0.40
N PRO A 313 12.41 -12.19 1.55
CA PRO A 313 12.21 -11.36 2.74
C PRO A 313 12.35 -9.88 2.37
N ARG A 314 11.49 -9.05 2.96
CA ARG A 314 11.54 -7.59 2.85
C ARG A 314 12.98 -7.14 3.11
N ILE A 315 13.69 -6.71 2.06
CA ILE A 315 15.09 -6.34 2.15
C ILE A 315 15.24 -5.25 3.21
N GLN A 316 15.95 -5.55 4.31
CA GLN A 316 16.72 -4.52 5.01
C GLN A 316 17.84 -4.08 4.05
N PRO A 317 18.09 -2.78 3.89
CA PRO A 317 18.98 -2.29 2.85
C PRO A 317 20.39 -2.82 3.05
N THR A 318 20.77 -3.85 2.31
CA THR A 318 22.16 -4.29 2.20
C THR A 318 22.54 -4.41 0.72
N ASN A 319 23.62 -3.72 0.37
CA ASN A 319 24.14 -3.56 -0.99
C ASN A 319 24.83 -4.82 -1.51
N LYS A 320 24.10 -5.92 -1.68
CA LYS A 320 24.63 -7.08 -2.42
C LYS A 320 23.71 -7.46 -3.58
N THR A 321 24.30 -7.54 -4.77
CA THR A 321 23.57 -7.59 -6.05
C THR A 321 23.06 -8.98 -6.42
N ASN A 322 23.51 -10.07 -5.80
CA ASN A 322 23.01 -11.42 -6.09
C ASN A 322 22.84 -12.25 -4.82
N LEU A 323 21.74 -13.01 -4.72
CA LEU A 323 21.45 -13.96 -3.65
C LEU A 323 20.91 -15.25 -4.27
N VAL A 324 21.62 -16.36 -4.06
CA VAL A 324 21.24 -17.71 -4.51
C VAL A 324 20.27 -18.30 -3.49
N ILE A 325 19.09 -18.76 -3.92
CA ILE A 325 17.97 -19.04 -3.01
C ILE A 325 17.84 -20.54 -2.68
N LYS A 326 18.17 -21.48 -3.59
CA LYS A 326 18.28 -22.92 -3.28
C LYS A 326 18.89 -23.71 -4.44
N VAL A 327 19.73 -24.70 -4.13
CA VAL A 327 20.22 -25.72 -5.06
C VAL A 327 19.39 -26.99 -4.83
N PHE A 328 18.81 -27.58 -5.86
CA PHE A 328 18.22 -28.92 -5.78
C PHE A 328 19.21 -29.91 -6.39
N SER A 329 19.66 -30.89 -5.60
CA SER A 329 20.42 -32.04 -6.08
C SER A 329 19.44 -33.19 -6.31
N MET A 330 19.18 -33.57 -7.56
CA MET A 330 18.57 -34.87 -7.86
C MET A 330 19.68 -35.90 -8.00
N ALA A 331 19.58 -37.00 -7.25
CA ALA A 331 20.40 -38.16 -7.49
C ALA A 331 19.90 -38.87 -8.76
N PHE A 332 20.73 -38.93 -9.80
CA PHE A 332 20.47 -39.80 -10.93
C PHE A 332 20.99 -41.20 -10.57
N THR A 333 20.14 -42.22 -10.65
CA THR A 333 20.61 -43.61 -10.68
C THR A 333 21.24 -43.85 -12.05
N PRO A 334 22.56 -44.08 -12.15
CA PRO A 334 23.19 -44.29 -13.44
C PRO A 334 22.60 -45.55 -14.10
N SER A 335 22.23 -45.45 -15.38
CA SER A 335 21.90 -46.64 -16.16
C SER A 335 23.13 -47.56 -16.21
N LYS A 336 22.91 -48.87 -16.16
CA LYS A 336 23.95 -49.91 -16.16
C LYS A 336 24.66 -50.02 -17.52
N THR A 337 25.31 -48.96 -17.99
CA THR A 337 26.14 -49.00 -19.21
C THR A 337 27.22 -47.91 -19.12
N GLY A 338 28.39 -48.25 -18.56
CA GLY A 338 29.54 -47.34 -18.58
C GLY A 338 30.53 -47.58 -17.44
N LYS A 339 31.80 -47.82 -17.80
CA LYS A 339 32.92 -48.21 -16.92
C LYS A 339 33.10 -47.27 -15.71
N LYS A 340 33.33 -47.87 -14.53
CA LYS A 340 33.58 -47.21 -13.25
C LYS A 340 34.84 -46.33 -13.32
N SER A 341 34.66 -45.01 -13.41
CA SER A 341 35.67 -44.02 -13.04
C SER A 341 35.42 -43.57 -11.61
N LYS A 342 36.38 -43.83 -10.71
CA LYS A 342 36.37 -43.32 -9.33
C LYS A 342 36.71 -41.83 -9.35
N ASN A 343 35.72 -40.95 -9.51
CA ASN A 343 35.58 -39.70 -8.76
C ASN A 343 34.48 -38.79 -9.31
N ARG A 344 33.67 -38.27 -8.37
CA ARG A 344 32.63 -37.23 -8.48
C ARG A 344 31.33 -37.66 -9.16
N GLN A 345 30.32 -37.96 -8.33
CA GLN A 345 28.90 -37.84 -8.70
C GLN A 345 28.69 -36.44 -9.32
N ARG A 346 28.47 -36.40 -10.63
CA ARG A 346 28.09 -35.17 -11.34
C ARG A 346 26.60 -34.95 -11.15
N TYR A 347 26.23 -34.08 -10.22
CA TYR A 347 24.90 -33.51 -10.15
C TYR A 347 24.75 -32.48 -11.29
N SER A 348 23.76 -32.63 -12.17
CA SER A 348 23.39 -31.55 -13.10
C SER A 348 22.61 -30.48 -12.32
N GLN A 349 23.14 -29.26 -12.29
CA GLN A 349 22.50 -28.13 -11.62
C GLN A 349 21.43 -27.54 -12.53
N TRP A 350 20.16 -27.81 -12.23
CA TRP A 350 19.03 -27.08 -12.82
C TRP A 350 18.49 -26.10 -11.78
N GLY A 351 18.41 -24.81 -12.16
CA GLY A 351 17.86 -23.75 -11.32
C GLY A 351 16.66 -23.10 -12.00
N ILE A 352 15.54 -22.97 -11.27
CA ILE A 352 14.44 -22.08 -11.68
C ILE A 352 14.87 -20.65 -11.30
N TRP A 353 15.19 -19.84 -12.30
CA TRP A 353 15.57 -18.45 -12.11
C TRP A 353 14.32 -17.60 -11.87
N MET A 354 14.02 -17.25 -10.62
CA MET A 354 12.96 -16.30 -10.31
C MET A 354 13.50 -14.87 -10.21
N ILE A 355 12.95 -13.99 -11.05
CA ILE A 355 13.32 -12.57 -11.13
C ILE A 355 12.99 -11.87 -9.80
N ARG A 356 13.96 -11.11 -9.29
CA ARG A 356 13.88 -10.24 -8.11
C ARG A 356 12.57 -9.44 -8.07
N HIS A 357 11.81 -9.56 -6.97
CA HIS A 357 10.76 -8.61 -6.63
C HIS A 357 11.39 -7.22 -6.41
N LYS A 358 11.37 -6.38 -7.44
CA LYS A 358 11.67 -4.95 -7.28
C LYS A 358 10.38 -4.22 -6.96
N ASN A 359 10.45 -3.18 -6.12
CA ASN A 359 9.41 -2.16 -6.12
C ASN A 359 9.22 -1.67 -7.57
N PHE A 360 7.99 -1.34 -7.98
CA PHE A 360 7.72 -0.82 -9.33
C PHE A 360 8.49 0.49 -9.64
N LYS A 361 9.17 1.07 -8.65
CA LYS A 361 10.02 2.26 -8.77
C LYS A 361 11.18 1.97 -9.73
N GLY A 362 11.19 2.62 -10.89
CA GLY A 362 12.22 2.51 -11.92
C GLY A 362 12.04 1.37 -12.94
N MET A 363 10.88 0.68 -12.96
CA MET A 363 10.60 -0.36 -13.96
C MET A 363 9.85 0.20 -15.18
N THR A 364 10.13 -0.34 -16.36
CA THR A 364 9.36 0.00 -17.57
C THR A 364 7.98 -0.65 -17.55
N LYS A 365 7.03 -0.08 -18.30
CA LYS A 365 5.65 -0.58 -18.38
C LYS A 365 5.57 -2.09 -18.70
N LYS A 366 6.36 -2.55 -19.68
CA LYS A 366 6.40 -3.95 -20.12
C LYS A 366 6.90 -4.89 -19.01
N GLN A 367 7.87 -4.44 -18.22
CA GLN A 367 8.38 -5.21 -17.08
C GLN A 367 7.33 -5.37 -15.97
N ILE A 368 6.57 -4.30 -15.68
CA ILE A 368 5.47 -4.34 -14.70
C ILE A 368 4.38 -5.32 -15.15
N GLU A 369 3.99 -5.27 -16.43
CA GLU A 369 2.96 -6.15 -17.00
C GLU A 369 3.37 -7.62 -16.96
N ASN A 370 4.59 -7.94 -17.38
CA ASN A 370 5.13 -9.31 -17.34
C ASN A 370 5.19 -9.84 -15.90
N HIS A 371 5.61 -9.01 -14.95
CA HIS A 371 5.65 -9.40 -13.54
C HIS A 371 4.23 -9.68 -13.00
N ILE A 372 3.25 -8.85 -13.34
CA ILE A 372 1.84 -9.09 -12.97
C ILE A 372 1.34 -10.42 -13.56
N LEU A 373 1.65 -10.69 -14.82
CA LEU A 373 1.22 -11.90 -15.52
C LEU A 373 1.83 -13.17 -14.89
N PHE A 374 3.14 -13.14 -14.59
CA PHE A 374 3.83 -14.22 -13.90
C PHE A 374 3.17 -14.53 -12.55
N GLN A 375 2.88 -13.51 -11.74
CA GLN A 375 2.25 -13.69 -10.43
C GLN A 375 0.85 -14.30 -10.53
N ARG A 376 0.08 -13.93 -11.58
CA ARG A 376 -1.23 -14.56 -11.85
C ARG A 376 -1.08 -16.04 -12.21
N MET A 377 -0.10 -16.38 -13.04
CA MET A 377 0.16 -17.77 -13.44
C MET A 377 0.59 -18.64 -12.26
N LEU A 378 1.57 -18.17 -11.46
CA LEU A 378 2.02 -18.87 -10.26
C LEU A 378 0.86 -19.14 -9.30
N ARG A 379 -0.01 -18.14 -9.11
CA ARG A 379 -1.20 -18.30 -8.29
C ARG A 379 -2.15 -19.38 -8.81
N LYS A 380 -2.43 -19.41 -10.11
CA LYS A 380 -3.31 -20.44 -10.71
C LYS A 380 -2.75 -21.84 -10.46
N LEU A 381 -1.44 -22.03 -10.63
CA LEU A 381 -0.78 -23.32 -10.39
C LEU A 381 -0.89 -23.75 -8.93
N LEU A 382 -0.60 -22.84 -7.99
CA LEU A 382 -0.73 -23.13 -6.56
C LEU A 382 -2.18 -23.41 -6.17
N ALA A 383 -3.14 -22.67 -6.71
CA ALA A 383 -4.57 -22.90 -6.45
C ALA A 383 -5.01 -24.30 -6.92
N LEU A 384 -4.59 -24.73 -8.10
CA LEU A 384 -4.87 -26.09 -8.59
C LEU A 384 -4.25 -27.15 -7.67
N TYR A 385 -3.00 -26.95 -7.23
CA TYR A 385 -2.30 -27.87 -6.35
C TYR A 385 -2.99 -28.02 -4.98
N PHE A 386 -3.32 -26.91 -4.31
CA PHE A 386 -3.96 -26.98 -2.99
C PHE A 386 -5.41 -27.45 -3.06
N ASN A 387 -6.16 -27.09 -4.12
CA ASN A 387 -7.48 -27.65 -4.34
C ASN A 387 -7.42 -29.18 -4.54
N TRP A 388 -6.41 -29.67 -5.28
CA TRP A 388 -6.18 -31.10 -5.44
C TRP A 388 -5.90 -31.78 -4.08
N LEU A 389 -5.04 -31.22 -3.25
CA LEU A 389 -4.76 -31.74 -1.89
C LEU A 389 -6.03 -31.82 -1.02
N CYS A 390 -6.84 -30.75 -1.01
CA CYS A 390 -8.09 -30.74 -0.25
C CYS A 390 -9.11 -31.77 -0.78
N SER A 391 -9.20 -31.93 -2.11
CA SER A 391 -10.09 -32.94 -2.72
C SER A 391 -9.63 -34.37 -2.46
N GLY A 392 -8.32 -34.62 -2.45
CA GLY A 392 -7.74 -35.94 -2.14
C GLY A 392 -7.95 -36.35 -0.68
N GLN A 393 -7.91 -35.38 0.25
CA GLN A 393 -8.27 -35.63 1.66
C GLN A 393 -9.75 -35.95 1.85
N LEU A 394 -10.65 -35.32 1.08
CA LEU A 394 -12.08 -35.64 1.12
C LEU A 394 -12.36 -37.07 0.62
N ILE A 395 -11.69 -37.49 -0.45
CA ILE A 395 -11.82 -38.84 -1.02
C ILE A 395 -11.31 -39.89 -0.02
N LEU A 396 -10.17 -39.65 0.63
CA LEU A 396 -9.64 -40.53 1.68
C LEU A 396 -10.57 -40.61 2.90
N ALA A 397 -11.20 -39.49 3.30
CA ALA A 397 -12.16 -39.47 4.40
C ALA A 397 -13.45 -40.26 4.06
N THR A 398 -14.01 -40.10 2.85
CA THR A 398 -15.18 -40.87 2.41
C THR A 398 -14.89 -42.35 2.20
N VAL A 399 -13.67 -42.71 1.77
CA VAL A 399 -13.24 -44.11 1.65
C VAL A 399 -13.07 -44.73 3.04
N LEU A 400 -12.52 -44.00 4.01
CA LEU A 400 -12.42 -44.45 5.40
C LEU A 400 -13.80 -44.61 6.07
N GLU A 401 -14.74 -43.68 5.88
CA GLU A 401 -16.12 -43.83 6.38
C GLU A 401 -16.88 -44.99 5.71
N SER A 402 -16.68 -45.21 4.40
CA SER A 402 -17.22 -46.37 3.68
C SER A 402 -16.65 -47.70 4.16
N TRP A 403 -15.38 -47.74 4.58
CA TRP A 403 -14.74 -48.92 5.16
C TRP A 403 -15.24 -49.20 6.59
N TYR A 404 -15.50 -48.17 7.40
CA TYR A 404 -16.07 -48.35 8.74
C TYR A 404 -17.55 -48.79 8.73
N LEU A 405 -18.35 -48.31 7.77
CA LEU A 405 -19.76 -48.73 7.62
C LEU A 405 -19.94 -50.13 7.03
N THR A 406 -18.91 -50.69 6.36
CA THR A 406 -18.96 -52.06 5.83
C THR A 406 -18.43 -53.10 6.82
N SER A 407 -17.59 -52.72 7.79
CA SER A 407 -17.08 -53.64 8.82
C SER A 407 -18.12 -54.03 9.89
N ASP A 408 -19.20 -53.26 10.06
CA ASP A 408 -20.25 -53.58 11.06
C ASP A 408 -21.29 -54.61 10.56
N SER A 409 -21.19 -55.06 9.30
CA SER A 409 -22.12 -56.03 8.70
C SER A 409 -21.57 -57.46 8.55
N PHE A 410 -20.31 -57.70 8.93
CA PHE A 410 -19.65 -59.02 8.85
C PHE A 410 -18.97 -59.35 10.17
N GLY A 411 -19.76 -59.70 11.19
CA GLY A 411 -19.22 -60.05 12.50
C GLY A 411 -20.20 -60.70 13.47
N ALA A 412 -21.17 -61.48 12.98
CA ALA A 412 -22.02 -62.31 13.83
C ALA A 412 -22.44 -63.59 13.10
N LYS A 413 -21.59 -64.63 13.17
CA LYS A 413 -21.97 -66.04 13.40
C LYS A 413 -20.75 -66.96 13.32
N LEU A 414 -20.54 -67.62 14.47
CA LEU A 414 -19.80 -68.86 14.76
C LEU A 414 -18.28 -68.85 14.56
#